data_AF-A0A353HAY1-F1
#
_entry.id   AF-A0A353HAY1-F1
#
_cell.length_a   1.000
_cell.length_b   1.000
_cell.length_c   1.000
_cell.angle_alpha   90.00
_cell.angle_beta   90.00
_cell.angle_gamma   90.00
#
_symmetry.space_group_name_H-M   'P 1'
#
loop_
_entity.id
_entity.type
_entity.pdbx_description
1 polymer ?
#
loop_
_entity_poly.entity_id
_entity_poly.type
_entity_poly.pdbx_seq_one_letter_code
_entity_poly.pdbx_strand_id
1 'polypeptide(L)'
;MKLLEDRIKLCGKVLPGNVLKVDSFLNNQIDVALLVEMGKEIYNHFKDCSVNKIVTIESSGIGLACITAQFFNCKVVFARKSKSSNMSNDVYSSTAYSYTHKTTNNVII
;
A
#
# COMPACT_ATOMS: atom_id res chain seq x y z
N MET A 1 -5.68 13.59 6.60
CA MET A 1 -4.45 14.38 6.84
C MET A 1 -4.36 15.49 5.81
N LYS A 2 -4.28 16.75 6.27
CA LYS A 2 -4.21 17.93 5.39
C LYS A 2 -3.03 17.91 4.40
N LEU A 3 -1.86 17.45 4.85
CA LEU A 3 -0.65 17.30 4.02
C LEU A 3 -0.88 16.42 2.78
N LEU A 4 -1.55 15.28 2.91
CA LEU A 4 -1.84 14.38 1.78
C LEU A 4 -2.87 15.01 0.83
N GLU A 5 -3.92 15.64 1.36
CA GLU A 5 -4.91 16.34 0.55
C GLU A 5 -4.28 17.47 -0.29
N ASP A 6 -3.42 18.27 0.34
CA ASP A 6 -2.73 19.37 -0.34
C ASP A 6 -1.74 18.83 -1.37
N ARG A 7 -1.06 17.71 -1.09
CA ARG A 7 -0.20 17.05 -2.08
C ARG A 7 -1.00 16.54 -3.29
N ILE A 8 -2.17 15.95 -3.06
CA ILE A 8 -3.07 15.50 -4.12
C ILE A 8 -3.53 16.69 -4.97
N LYS A 9 -3.91 17.81 -4.35
CA LYS A 9 -4.32 19.03 -5.07
C LYS A 9 -3.20 19.63 -5.90
N LEU A 10 -1.97 19.58 -5.41
CA LEU A 10 -0.81 20.17 -6.09
C LEU A 10 -0.28 19.31 -7.24
N CYS A 11 -0.18 18.00 -7.03
CA CYS A 11 0.54 17.10 -7.93
C CYS A 11 -0.36 16.05 -8.61
N GLY A 12 -1.58 15.85 -8.12
CA GLY A 12 -2.52 14.89 -8.66
C GLY A 12 -3.07 15.33 -10.01
N LYS A 13 -3.25 14.35 -10.91
CA LYS A 13 -3.90 14.57 -12.21
C LYS A 13 -5.13 13.68 -12.33
N VAL A 14 -6.28 14.25 -12.67
CA VAL A 14 -7.50 13.49 -12.94
C VAL A 14 -7.48 13.07 -14.41
N LEU A 15 -7.44 11.76 -14.64
CA LEU A 15 -7.52 11.15 -15.96
C LEU A 15 -8.96 10.69 -16.26
N PRO A 16 -9.30 10.44 -17.54
CA PRO A 16 -10.59 9.85 -17.91
C PRO A 16 -10.89 8.55 -17.15
N GLY A 17 -12.17 8.28 -16.90
CA GLY A 17 -12.60 7.12 -16.13
C GLY A 17 -12.45 7.28 -14.61
N ASN A 18 -12.42 8.52 -14.11
CA ASN A 18 -12.30 8.86 -12.68
C ASN A 18 -11.01 8.31 -12.05
N VAL A 19 -9.90 8.33 -12.79
CA VAL A 19 -8.61 7.83 -12.31
C VAL A 19 -7.78 8.99 -11.79
N LEU A 20 -7.44 8.97 -10.50
CA LEU A 20 -6.51 9.93 -9.90
C LEU A 20 -5.07 9.42 -10.04
N LYS A 21 -4.28 10.07 -10.91
CA LYS A 21 -2.86 9.78 -11.12
C LYS A 21 -2.00 10.55 -10.11
N VAL A 22 -1.21 9.82 -9.33
CA VAL A 22 -0.34 10.34 -8.24
C VAL A 22 1.09 9.79 -8.32
N ASP A 23 1.54 9.51 -9.54
CA ASP A 23 2.82 8.84 -9.81
C ASP A 23 4.03 9.63 -9.33
N SER A 24 3.93 10.95 -9.15
CA SER A 24 5.04 11.79 -8.72
C SER A 24 5.38 11.70 -7.23
N PHE A 25 4.54 11.03 -6.42
CA PHE A 25 4.79 10.94 -4.98
C PHE A 25 4.34 9.63 -4.29
N LEU A 26 3.54 8.77 -4.93
CA LEU A 26 3.05 7.53 -4.32
C LEU A 26 3.30 6.26 -5.16
N ASN A 27 2.84 6.22 -6.41
CA ASN A 27 2.73 4.95 -7.15
C ASN A 27 4.02 4.53 -7.88
N ASN A 28 4.75 5.48 -8.48
CA ASN A 28 5.93 5.21 -9.30
C ASN A 28 7.18 5.89 -8.71
N GLN A 29 7.09 7.20 -8.47
CA GLN A 29 8.00 7.93 -7.60
C GLN A 29 7.41 7.97 -6.19
N ILE A 30 8.25 7.75 -5.19
CA ILE A 30 7.84 7.75 -3.78
C ILE A 30 8.43 8.98 -3.10
N ASP A 31 7.57 9.82 -2.52
CA ASP A 31 7.99 10.81 -1.53
C ASP A 31 8.04 10.16 -0.15
N VAL A 32 9.25 9.79 0.27
CA VAL A 32 9.49 9.12 1.55
C VAL A 32 9.08 9.99 2.73
N ALA A 33 9.26 11.31 2.66
CA ALA A 33 8.88 12.21 3.76
C ALA A 33 7.36 12.24 3.93
N LEU A 34 6.60 12.24 2.83
CA LEU A 34 5.15 12.09 2.89
C LEU A 34 4.74 10.74 3.48
N LEU A 35 5.40 9.64 3.08
CA LEU A 35 5.11 8.32 3.64
C LEU A 35 5.38 8.26 5.14
N VAL A 36 6.41 8.95 5.64
CA VAL A 36 6.73 9.01 7.08
C VAL A 36 5.57 9.64 7.84
N GLU A 37 5.03 10.76 7.37
CA GLU A 37 3.88 11.40 8.01
C GLU A 37 2.61 10.54 7.91
N MET A 38 2.39 9.89 6.77
CA MET A 38 1.29 8.92 6.62
C MET A 38 1.44 7.72 7.59
N GLY A 39 2.66 7.19 7.75
CA GLY A 39 2.96 6.09 8.65
C GLY A 39 2.77 6.45 10.12
N LYS A 40 3.14 7.66 10.52
CA LYS A 40 2.84 8.20 11.87
C LYS A 40 1.34 8.29 12.11
N GLU A 41 0.58 8.75 11.12
CA GLU A 41 -0.87 8.82 11.23
C GLU A 41 -1.47 7.42 11.42
N ILE A 42 -1.06 6.44 10.60
CA ILE A 42 -1.51 5.05 10.79
C ILE A 42 -1.12 4.53 12.18
N TYR A 43 0.10 4.80 12.64
CA TYR A 43 0.51 4.45 14.00
C TYR A 43 -0.40 5.06 15.05
N ASN A 44 -0.69 6.35 14.97
CA ASN A 44 -1.55 7.03 15.94
C ASN A 44 -2.96 6.45 16.03
N HIS A 45 -3.50 5.95 14.91
CA HIS A 45 -4.83 5.33 14.87
C HIS A 45 -4.86 3.92 15.45
N PHE A 46 -3.76 3.15 15.35
CA PHE A 46 -3.73 1.73 15.71
C PHE A 46 -2.75 1.35 16.82
N LYS A 47 -2.03 2.31 17.42
CA LYS A 47 -1.02 2.06 18.48
C LYS A 47 -1.57 1.26 19.68
N ASP A 48 -2.86 1.42 19.98
CA ASP A 48 -3.50 0.75 21.12
C ASP A 48 -4.08 -0.64 20.76
N CYS A 49 -3.93 -1.08 19.51
CA CYS A 49 -4.45 -2.36 19.02
C CYS A 49 -3.46 -3.54 19.16
N SER A 50 -2.32 -3.36 19.82
CA SER A 50 -1.27 -4.40 19.95
C SER A 50 -0.82 -4.99 18.60
N VAL A 51 -0.67 -4.13 17.59
CA VAL A 51 -0.26 -4.52 16.24
C VAL A 51 1.14 -5.14 16.27
N ASN A 52 1.26 -6.40 15.81
CA ASN A 52 2.53 -7.14 15.75
C ASN A 52 2.94 -7.51 14.31
N LYS A 53 2.14 -7.14 13.31
CA LYS A 53 2.36 -7.45 11.90
C LYS A 53 1.53 -6.52 11.02
N ILE A 54 2.10 -6.08 9.90
CA ILE A 54 1.38 -5.33 8.86
C ILE A 54 1.28 -6.21 7.61
N VAL A 55 0.07 -6.30 7.05
CA VAL A 55 -0.19 -7.01 5.80
C VAL A 55 -0.55 -5.99 4.72
N THR A 56 0.06 -6.13 3.54
CA THR A 56 -0.19 -5.27 2.38
C THR A 56 -0.21 -6.10 1.10
N ILE A 57 -0.35 -5.46 -0.06
CA ILE A 57 -0.25 -6.09 -1.38
C ILE A 57 0.76 -5.35 -2.25
N GLU A 58 1.44 -6.09 -3.12
CA GLU A 58 2.39 -5.51 -4.06
C GLU A 58 1.73 -4.62 -5.15
N SER A 59 2.41 -3.60 -5.66
CA SER A 59 3.78 -3.17 -5.31
C SER A 59 3.80 -1.91 -4.46
N SER A 60 3.01 -0.89 -4.83
CA SER A 60 3.05 0.44 -4.20
C SER A 60 2.69 0.45 -2.71
N GLY A 61 1.91 -0.54 -2.24
CA GLY A 61 1.58 -0.69 -0.82
C GLY A 61 2.77 -1.07 0.07
N ILE A 62 3.85 -1.60 -0.50
CA ILE A 62 5.04 -2.05 0.24
C ILE A 62 5.75 -0.88 0.91
N GLY A 63 5.97 0.22 0.19
CA GLY A 63 6.69 1.38 0.71
C GLY A 63 6.04 1.95 1.97
N LEU A 64 4.73 2.21 1.92
CA LEU A 64 3.99 2.71 3.06
C LEU A 64 3.95 1.70 4.21
N ALA A 65 3.79 0.40 3.92
CA ALA A 65 3.77 -0.64 4.95
C ALA A 65 5.11 -0.71 5.71
N CYS A 66 6.25 -0.67 5.01
CA CYS A 66 7.57 -0.66 5.63
C CYS A 66 7.78 0.57 6.52
N ILE A 67 7.43 1.76 6.01
CA ILE A 67 7.54 3.01 6.76
C ILE A 67 6.62 3.02 7.98
N THR A 68 5.43 2.44 7.88
CA THR A 68 4.50 2.32 9.01
C THR A 68 5.03 1.33 10.05
N ALA A 69 5.58 0.19 9.59
CA ALA A 69 6.08 -0.87 10.45
C ALA A 69 7.21 -0.43 11.37
N GLN A 70 8.01 0.58 10.97
CA GLN A 70 9.06 1.14 11.81
C GLN A 70 8.51 1.73 13.12
N PHE A 71 7.30 2.30 13.09
CA PHE A 71 6.66 2.90 14.27
C PHE A 71 6.06 1.85 15.20
N PHE A 72 5.57 0.74 14.63
CA PHE A 72 5.07 -0.41 15.39
C PHE A 72 6.16 -1.39 15.84
N ASN A 73 7.39 -1.22 15.33
CA ASN A 73 8.49 -2.17 15.49
C ASN A 73 8.08 -3.62 15.14
N CYS A 74 7.44 -3.81 13.98
CA CYS A 74 6.87 -5.10 13.58
C CYS A 74 7.26 -5.53 12.17
N LYS A 75 6.94 -6.79 11.80
CA LYS A 75 7.22 -7.34 10.47
C LYS A 75 6.14 -6.97 9.46
N VAL A 76 6.54 -6.82 8.20
CA VAL A 76 5.63 -6.63 7.06
C VAL A 76 5.54 -7.92 6.26
N VAL A 77 4.32 -8.28 5.87
CA VAL A 77 4.04 -9.34 4.89
C VAL A 77 3.28 -8.70 3.73
N PHE A 78 3.70 -8.99 2.49
CA PHE A 78 3.01 -8.48 1.31
C PHE A 78 2.50 -9.64 0.46
N ALA A 79 1.24 -9.52 0.05
CA ALA A 79 0.61 -10.44 -0.86
C ALA A 79 1.08 -10.22 -2.30
N ARG A 80 1.12 -11.31 -3.07
CA ARG A 80 1.50 -11.32 -4.49
C ARG A 80 0.30 -11.54 -5.39
N LYS A 81 0.30 -10.91 -6.57
CA LYS A 81 -0.76 -11.04 -7.59
C LYS A 81 -0.51 -12.20 -8.57
N SER A 82 0.69 -12.77 -8.56
CA SER A 82 1.06 -13.93 -9.35
C SER A 82 1.69 -15.01 -8.48
N LYS A 83 1.43 -16.28 -8.82
CA LYS A 83 2.11 -17.41 -8.18
C LYS A 83 3.57 -17.42 -8.59
N SER A 84 4.47 -17.41 -7.62
CA SER A 84 5.90 -17.66 -7.86
C SER A 84 6.20 -19.16 -7.76
N SER A 85 7.21 -19.63 -8.50
CA SER A 85 7.64 -21.05 -8.51
C SER A 85 8.03 -21.61 -7.14
N ASN A 86 8.36 -20.74 -6.18
CA ASN A 86 8.87 -21.13 -4.86
C ASN A 86 7.83 -21.01 -3.74
N MET A 87 6.54 -20.85 -4.05
CA MET A 87 5.49 -20.78 -3.03
C MET A 87 5.03 -22.17 -2.58
N SER A 88 4.83 -22.34 -1.27
CA SER A 88 4.20 -23.53 -0.70
C SER A 88 2.78 -23.72 -1.26
N ASN A 89 2.28 -24.95 -1.21
CA ASN A 89 0.88 -25.24 -1.56
C ASN A 89 -0.12 -24.76 -0.48
N ASP A 90 0.36 -24.51 0.74
CA ASP A 90 -0.42 -23.97 1.84
C ASP A 90 -0.21 -22.46 1.91
N VAL A 91 -1.18 -21.71 1.37
CA VAL A 91 -1.15 -20.25 1.21
C VAL A 91 -2.53 -19.66 1.45
N TYR A 92 -2.58 -18.44 1.97
CA TYR A 92 -3.84 -17.71 2.08
C TYR A 92 -4.11 -17.00 0.76
N SER A 93 -5.32 -17.16 0.19
CA SER A 93 -5.67 -16.54 -1.09
C SER A 93 -6.99 -15.78 -1.06
N SER A 94 -7.08 -14.68 -1.81
CA SER A 94 -8.31 -13.90 -2.01
C SER A 94 -8.34 -13.27 -3.41
N THR A 95 -9.51 -12.93 -3.93
CA THR A 95 -9.66 -12.28 -5.23
C THR A 95 -9.72 -10.76 -5.11
N ALA A 96 -8.93 -10.04 -5.92
CA ALA A 96 -8.97 -8.58 -6.00
C ALA A 96 -9.15 -8.10 -7.45
N TYR A 97 -10.16 -7.27 -7.70
CA TYR A 97 -10.41 -6.69 -9.03
C TYR A 97 -9.49 -5.50 -9.30
N SER A 98 -8.77 -5.53 -10.43
CA SER A 98 -7.96 -4.41 -10.91
C SER A 98 -8.79 -3.55 -11.86
N TYR A 99 -9.04 -2.30 -11.48
CA TYR A 99 -9.72 -1.32 -12.34
C TYR A 99 -8.83 -0.83 -13.48
N THR A 100 -7.51 -0.83 -13.30
CA THR A 100 -6.54 -0.43 -14.32
C THR A 100 -6.37 -1.52 -15.39
N HIS A 101 -6.32 -2.79 -14.99
CA HIS A 101 -6.19 -3.93 -15.91
C HIS A 101 -7.53 -4.55 -16.31
N LYS A 102 -8.64 -4.13 -15.69
CA LYS A 102 -9.99 -4.71 -15.87
C LYS A 102 -10.00 -6.24 -15.71
N THR A 103 -9.23 -6.76 -14.74
CA THR A 103 -9.06 -8.19 -14.48
C THR A 103 -9.13 -8.50 -12.99
N THR A 104 -9.71 -9.65 -12.65
CA THR A 104 -9.67 -10.20 -11.28
C THR A 104 -8.37 -10.96 -11.09
N ASN A 105 -7.59 -10.57 -10.08
CA ASN A 105 -6.34 -11.23 -9.73
C ASN A 105 -6.55 -12.12 -8.51
N ASN A 106 -5.94 -13.30 -8.51
CA ASN A 106 -5.83 -14.12 -7.31
C ASN A 106 -4.62 -13.66 -6.52
N VAL A 107 -4.87 -13.08 -5.35
CA VAL A 107 -3.89 -12.50 -4.45
C VAL A 107 -3.54 -13.53 -3.40
N ILE A 108 -2.24 -13.74 -3.16
CA ILE A 108 -1.76 -14.84 -2.33
C ILE A 108 -0.74 -14.33 -1.32
N ILE A 109 -0.85 -14.79 -0.06
CA ILE A 109 0.09 -14.55 1.05
C ILE A 109 0.71 -15.87 1.48
#